data_AF-A0A061HF27-F1
#
_entry.id   AF-A0A061HF27-F1
#
_cell.length_a   1.000
_cell.length_b   1.000
_cell.length_c   1.000
_cell.angle_alpha   90.00
_cell.angle_beta   90.00
_cell.angle_gamma   90.00
#
_symmetry.space_group_name_H-M   'P 1'
#
loop_
_entity.id
_entity.type
_entity.pdbx_description
1 polymer ?
#
loop_
_entity_poly.entity_id
_entity_poly.type
_entity_poly.pdbx_seq_one_letter_code
_entity_poly.pdbx_strand_id
1 'polypeptide(L)'
;MDLPVHDVLIIGSGPCGLAVASRLKEETPGSLFTDSEHQRFHFMKVSNKSRQTTKWPTIPGKGLDIVVLDAQGDSWMHSWNQNFEKLKISHLRSPMFFHPDPSDRDGLRAFAFLKGRLNELKEIEGVVGKELSKHQRKQKQKNRDNSQPHITYLDERYRDDYFRPSQSLFKAYCEDIVDRYGISKIVQKSQVNSINFDADQEIFSLKTSTGEKKARIVVLAVGSALEPHLPLDCPFSVAPSVTHIMSSDNYPNVLPLKKSNKSVKTIVIVGGGLTSAQVAKLAADEGISKIYLILRGSFKTKHFDVDLHWLAKFRNKSMNEFYYADSDEERWEIMKSARGGGSVNPEFKEVVEKLQKQGRLVLKVHTTVEEAKWEENICSWSISLKTKCDSPEKIQADHVIYATGTPVSISSLPAIQPLFEQYPINTVGGMPCLTDELMWKEGVPLFVTGKLGGLRLGPAAGNLEGARLGAEFIAGKIADLLPLWKVKNEDHGYSAKLFGDHDVDMTRLGLGQANQFDILGKSPQDPQLDE
;
A
#
# COMPACT_ATOMS: atom_id res chain seq x y z
N MET A 1 -19.21 -29.39 18.45
CA MET A 1 -19.00 -28.03 18.99
C MET A 1 -19.00 -27.10 17.80
N ASP A 2 -19.93 -26.15 17.76
CA ASP A 2 -20.03 -25.20 16.65
C ASP A 2 -18.81 -24.29 16.63
N LEU A 3 -18.30 -24.01 15.42
CA LEU A 3 -17.16 -23.12 15.23
C LEU A 3 -17.57 -21.69 15.61
N PRO A 4 -16.74 -20.95 16.38
CA PRO A 4 -17.05 -19.57 16.72
C PRO A 4 -17.11 -18.70 15.45
N VAL A 5 -18.07 -17.79 15.41
CA VAL A 5 -18.25 -16.83 14.32
C VAL A 5 -17.71 -15.49 14.78
N HIS A 6 -16.62 -15.03 14.16
CA HIS A 6 -16.02 -13.73 14.46
C HIS A 6 -16.82 -12.59 13.82
N ASP A 7 -16.77 -11.38 14.41
CA ASP A 7 -17.39 -10.21 13.80
C ASP A 7 -16.64 -9.81 12.52
N VAL A 8 -15.31 -9.72 12.62
CA VAL A 8 -14.43 -9.29 11.52
C VAL A 8 -13.22 -10.22 11.40
N LEU A 9 -12.96 -10.71 10.20
CA LEU A 9 -11.75 -11.45 9.86
C LEU A 9 -10.95 -10.69 8.80
N ILE A 10 -9.72 -10.30 9.14
CA ILE A 10 -8.81 -9.59 8.24
C ILE A 10 -7.78 -10.58 7.68
N ILE A 11 -7.61 -10.61 6.35
CA ILE A 11 -6.62 -11.44 5.67
C ILE A 11 -5.43 -10.56 5.27
N GLY A 12 -4.31 -10.75 5.95
CA GLY A 12 -3.06 -10.00 5.79
C GLY A 12 -2.73 -9.12 6.99
N SER A 13 -1.54 -9.29 7.55
CA SER A 13 -1.04 -8.54 8.72
C SER A 13 -0.04 -7.42 8.36
N GLY A 14 -0.05 -6.97 7.10
CA GLY A 14 0.76 -5.85 6.63
C GLY A 14 0.20 -4.47 7.01
N PRO A 15 0.74 -3.37 6.45
CA PRO A 15 0.31 -2.02 6.80
C PRO A 15 -1.19 -1.75 6.65
N CYS A 16 -1.81 -2.23 5.58
CA CYS A 16 -3.25 -2.04 5.35
C CYS A 16 -4.11 -2.81 6.36
N GLY A 17 -3.70 -4.04 6.71
CA GLY A 17 -4.40 -4.84 7.71
C GLY A 17 -4.27 -4.23 9.10
N LEU A 18 -3.08 -3.73 9.44
CA LEU A 18 -2.83 -3.00 10.67
C LEU A 18 -3.72 -1.76 10.72
N ALA A 19 -3.73 -0.93 9.67
CA ALA A 19 -4.56 0.27 9.60
C ALA A 19 -6.04 -0.02 9.85
N VAL A 20 -6.60 -1.05 9.19
CA VAL A 20 -8.01 -1.46 9.40
C VAL A 20 -8.23 -1.89 10.85
N ALA A 21 -7.39 -2.79 11.39
CA ALA A 21 -7.54 -3.30 12.75
C ALA A 21 -7.46 -2.18 13.80
N SER A 22 -6.47 -1.28 13.69
CA SER A 22 -6.36 -0.13 14.59
C SER A 22 -7.52 0.83 14.42
N ARG A 23 -7.99 1.08 13.19
CA ARG A 23 -9.11 2.00 12.95
C ARG A 23 -10.42 1.50 13.53
N LEU A 24 -10.67 0.19 13.47
CA LEU A 24 -11.83 -0.45 14.11
C LEU A 24 -11.82 -0.36 15.65
N LYS A 25 -10.65 -0.10 16.25
CA LYS A 25 -10.48 0.14 17.69
C LYS A 25 -10.37 1.63 18.06
N GLU A 26 -10.28 2.53 17.08
CA GLU A 26 -10.20 3.97 17.30
C GLU A 26 -11.59 4.62 17.26
N GLU A 27 -11.99 5.22 18.38
CA GLU A 27 -13.27 5.90 18.54
C GLU A 27 -13.25 7.33 17.94
N THR A 28 -12.09 7.98 17.94
CA THR A 28 -11.89 9.37 17.53
C THR A 28 -10.72 9.48 16.55
N PRO A 29 -10.85 8.97 15.31
CA PRO A 29 -9.79 9.05 14.32
C PRO A 29 -9.53 10.49 13.88
N GLY A 30 -8.30 10.79 13.50
CA GLY A 30 -7.92 12.12 13.03
C GLY A 30 -8.61 12.53 11.73
N SER A 31 -9.15 11.58 10.96
CA SER A 31 -9.92 11.81 9.73
C SER A 31 -11.25 12.55 9.95
N LEU A 32 -11.84 12.48 11.14
CA LEU A 32 -13.10 13.13 11.47
C LEU A 32 -12.96 14.62 11.81
N PHE A 33 -11.72 15.12 11.87
CA PHE A 33 -11.42 16.46 12.33
C PHE A 33 -10.53 17.17 11.32
N THR A 34 -10.69 18.48 11.17
CA THR A 34 -9.61 19.28 10.57
C THR A 34 -8.37 19.21 11.45
N ASP A 35 -7.17 19.36 10.88
CA ASP A 35 -5.90 19.33 11.64
C ASP A 35 -5.94 20.25 12.90
N SER A 36 -6.63 21.39 12.82
CA SER A 36 -6.83 22.33 13.94
C SER A 36 -7.84 21.84 14.99
N GLU A 37 -8.93 21.20 14.57
CA GLU A 37 -9.90 20.60 15.48
C GLU A 37 -9.30 19.39 16.18
N HIS A 38 -8.53 18.58 15.47
CA HIS A 38 -7.89 17.38 15.99
C HIS A 38 -6.92 17.69 17.13
N GLN A 39 -6.01 18.67 16.92
CA GLN A 39 -5.07 19.12 17.94
C GLN A 39 -5.79 19.65 19.20
N ARG A 40 -6.90 20.39 19.01
CA ARG A 40 -7.71 20.92 20.12
C ARG A 40 -8.43 19.80 20.88
N PHE A 41 -8.98 18.80 20.18
CA PHE A 41 -9.63 17.64 20.80
C PHE A 41 -8.66 16.79 21.61
N HIS A 42 -7.45 16.52 21.09
CA HIS A 42 -6.42 15.82 21.84
C HIS A 42 -6.00 16.58 23.11
N PHE A 43 -5.83 17.90 23.02
CA PHE A 43 -5.52 18.75 24.18
C PHE A 43 -6.67 18.76 25.21
N MET A 44 -7.92 18.71 24.76
CA MET A 44 -9.10 18.59 25.64
C MET A 44 -9.22 17.21 26.30
N LYS A 45 -8.87 16.10 25.64
CA LYS A 45 -8.85 14.75 26.24
C LYS A 45 -7.81 14.63 27.36
N VAL A 46 -6.67 15.32 27.22
CA VAL A 46 -5.61 15.38 28.25
C VAL A 46 -6.05 16.24 29.45
N SER A 47 -6.96 17.21 29.26
CA SER A 47 -7.35 18.18 30.29
C SER A 47 -8.74 18.00 30.91
N ASN A 48 -9.68 17.28 30.28
CA ASN A 48 -11.03 17.09 30.82
C ASN A 48 -11.71 15.78 30.37
N LYS A 49 -12.16 14.98 31.35
CA LYS A 49 -12.91 13.71 31.17
C LYS A 49 -14.42 13.87 30.92
N SER A 50 -14.93 15.06 30.61
CA SER A 50 -16.38 15.30 30.63
C SER A 50 -16.86 16.20 29.50
N ARG A 51 -17.88 15.69 28.79
CA ARG A 51 -18.77 16.30 27.77
C ARG A 51 -18.36 16.09 26.30
N GLN A 52 -19.00 15.10 25.67
CA GLN A 52 -19.24 15.06 24.23
C GLN A 52 -20.76 15.03 23.99
N THR A 53 -21.27 15.99 23.20
CA THR A 53 -22.70 16.16 22.88
C THR A 53 -22.98 16.15 21.36
N THR A 54 -22.10 15.55 20.55
CA THR A 54 -22.36 15.29 19.13
C THR A 54 -22.25 13.80 18.87
N LYS A 55 -23.33 13.18 18.38
CA LYS A 55 -23.39 11.75 18.02
C LYS A 55 -22.82 11.59 16.61
N TRP A 56 -21.60 11.07 16.53
CA TRP A 56 -20.98 10.64 15.29
C TRP A 56 -21.20 9.13 15.14
N PRO A 57 -21.10 8.53 13.94
CA PRO A 57 -21.05 7.09 13.78
C PRO A 57 -19.80 6.53 14.47
N THR A 58 -19.91 6.33 15.78
CA THR A 58 -18.89 5.69 16.60
C THR A 58 -18.98 4.20 16.37
N ILE A 59 -17.90 3.63 15.84
CA ILE A 59 -17.69 2.19 15.91
C ILE A 59 -17.69 1.85 17.41
N PRO A 60 -18.46 0.85 17.85
CA PRO A 60 -18.37 0.37 19.22
C PRO A 60 -16.99 -0.29 19.41
N GLY A 61 -15.96 0.53 19.66
CA GLY A 61 -14.55 0.12 19.71
C GLY A 61 -14.25 -0.90 20.83
N LYS A 62 -15.14 -0.97 21.83
CA LYS A 62 -15.09 -1.94 22.92
C LYS A 62 -16.09 -3.07 22.66
N GLY A 63 -15.66 -4.10 21.94
CA GLY A 63 -16.42 -5.36 21.86
C GLY A 63 -16.30 -6.15 20.57
N LEU A 64 -15.78 -5.56 19.49
CA LEU A 64 -15.61 -6.30 18.24
C LEU A 64 -14.61 -7.45 18.38
N ASP A 65 -15.07 -8.66 18.06
CA ASP A 65 -14.24 -9.84 17.92
C ASP A 65 -13.56 -9.84 16.55
N ILE A 66 -12.26 -9.52 16.56
CA ILE A 66 -11.44 -9.37 15.35
C ILE A 66 -10.35 -10.43 15.36
N VAL A 67 -10.24 -11.16 14.26
CA VAL A 67 -9.12 -12.09 13.99
C VAL A 67 -8.41 -11.68 12.72
N VAL A 68 -7.08 -11.81 12.71
CA VAL A 68 -6.22 -11.51 11.56
C VAL A 68 -5.50 -12.79 11.16
N LEU A 69 -5.60 -13.16 9.88
CA LEU A 69 -4.90 -14.33 9.33
C LEU A 69 -3.79 -13.87 8.39
N ASP A 70 -2.58 -14.39 8.59
CA ASP A 70 -1.44 -14.13 7.71
C ASP A 70 -0.74 -15.44 7.33
N ALA A 71 -0.39 -15.60 6.07
CA ALA A 71 0.21 -16.86 5.58
C ALA A 71 1.66 -17.04 6.07
N GLN A 72 2.39 -15.95 6.29
CA GLN A 72 3.84 -15.98 6.49
C GLN A 72 4.21 -15.94 7.98
N GLY A 73 3.50 -15.13 8.77
CA GLY A 73 3.80 -14.90 10.19
C GLY A 73 2.58 -14.86 11.09
N ASP A 74 2.83 -14.91 12.39
CA ASP A 74 1.86 -14.74 13.48
C ASP A 74 1.99 -13.37 14.18
N SER A 75 2.70 -12.44 13.55
CA SER A 75 2.98 -11.10 14.07
C SER A 75 2.71 -10.04 13.03
N TRP A 76 2.28 -8.86 13.47
CA TRP A 76 2.10 -7.71 12.60
C TRP A 76 3.39 -7.37 11.86
N MET A 77 3.23 -6.94 10.62
CA MET A 77 4.33 -6.45 9.78
C MET A 77 5.42 -7.50 9.50
N HIS A 78 5.17 -8.79 9.70
CA HIS A 78 6.16 -9.87 9.55
C HIS A 78 6.89 -9.83 8.19
N SER A 79 6.15 -10.02 7.10
CA SER A 79 6.70 -9.99 5.73
C SER A 79 7.30 -8.64 5.35
N TRP A 80 6.74 -7.54 5.90
CA TRP A 80 7.28 -6.20 5.69
C TRP A 80 8.68 -6.09 6.30
N ASN A 81 8.82 -6.42 7.59
CA ASN A 81 10.08 -6.37 8.31
C ASN A 81 11.14 -7.29 7.69
N GLN A 82 10.76 -8.52 7.33
CA GLN A 82 11.65 -9.45 6.64
C GLN A 82 12.17 -8.88 5.32
N ASN A 83 11.33 -8.25 4.51
CA ASN A 83 11.77 -7.67 3.23
C ASN A 83 12.74 -6.51 3.40
N PHE A 84 12.55 -5.66 4.43
CA PHE A 84 13.50 -4.59 4.71
C PHE A 84 14.85 -5.10 5.21
N GLU A 85 14.84 -6.09 6.11
CA GLU A 85 16.05 -6.74 6.62
C GLU A 85 16.82 -7.43 5.48
N LYS A 86 16.10 -8.25 4.71
CA LYS A 86 16.59 -8.99 3.55
C LYS A 86 17.27 -8.08 2.52
N LEU A 87 16.71 -6.90 2.24
CA LEU A 87 17.27 -5.93 1.29
C LEU A 87 18.23 -4.92 1.94
N LYS A 88 18.48 -5.01 3.25
CA LYS A 88 19.28 -4.05 4.05
C LYS A 88 18.87 -2.59 3.81
N ILE A 89 17.56 -2.34 3.74
CA ILE A 89 17.01 -1.00 3.52
C ILE A 89 16.98 -0.24 4.85
N SER A 90 17.74 0.84 4.94
CA SER A 90 17.87 1.60 6.20
C SER A 90 16.72 2.56 6.47
N HIS A 91 16.15 3.18 5.43
CA HIS A 91 15.11 4.19 5.54
C HIS A 91 13.99 3.91 4.55
N LEU A 92 12.77 4.28 4.92
CA LEU A 92 11.61 4.21 4.02
C LEU A 92 11.78 5.20 2.87
N ARG A 93 11.03 5.01 1.78
CA ARG A 93 10.84 6.02 0.73
C ARG A 93 9.72 7.00 1.09
N SER A 94 8.74 6.54 1.85
CA SER A 94 7.56 7.31 2.24
C SER A 94 7.90 8.37 3.30
N PRO A 95 7.27 9.55 3.24
CA PRO A 95 7.38 10.56 4.28
C PRO A 95 6.66 10.13 5.56
N MET A 96 6.91 10.81 6.67
CA MET A 96 6.42 10.42 8.00
C MET A 96 4.90 10.33 8.12
N PHE A 97 4.14 11.20 7.44
CA PHE A 97 2.69 11.22 7.52
C PHE A 97 2.00 10.05 6.79
N PHE A 98 2.78 9.17 6.13
CA PHE A 98 2.31 7.93 5.54
C PHE A 98 2.58 6.76 6.49
N HIS A 99 1.60 6.47 7.34
CA HIS A 99 1.65 5.40 8.33
C HIS A 99 0.23 4.85 8.60
N PRO A 100 0.12 3.66 9.23
CA PRO A 100 -1.19 3.02 9.44
C PRO A 100 -2.00 3.57 10.61
N ASP A 101 -1.42 4.41 11.48
CA ASP A 101 -2.11 4.94 12.65
C ASP A 101 -3.34 5.80 12.27
N PRO A 102 -4.55 5.47 12.78
CA PRO A 102 -5.77 6.24 12.54
C PRO A 102 -5.91 7.47 13.46
N SER A 103 -5.15 7.54 14.56
CA SER A 103 -5.32 8.62 15.54
C SER A 103 -4.85 9.96 14.99
N ASP A 104 -3.57 10.10 14.65
CA ASP A 104 -3.01 11.40 14.26
C ASP A 104 -2.17 11.31 12.99
N ARG A 105 -2.36 12.27 12.07
CA ARG A 105 -1.54 12.43 10.86
C ARG A 105 -0.06 12.61 11.19
N ASP A 106 0.26 13.28 12.29
CA ASP A 106 1.64 13.57 12.72
C ASP A 106 2.16 12.58 13.78
N GLY A 107 1.41 11.51 14.05
CA GLY A 107 1.69 10.60 15.17
C GLY A 107 3.08 9.98 15.13
N LEU A 108 3.62 9.65 13.95
CA LEU A 108 4.98 9.11 13.82
C LEU A 108 6.04 10.14 14.21
N ARG A 109 5.85 11.41 13.85
CA ARG A 109 6.77 12.49 14.22
C ARG A 109 6.70 12.74 15.72
N ALA A 110 5.49 12.80 16.28
CA ALA A 110 5.28 12.94 17.72
C ALA A 110 5.94 11.79 18.49
N PHE A 111 5.78 10.55 18.02
CA PHE A 111 6.43 9.37 18.59
C PHE A 111 7.96 9.49 18.53
N ALA A 112 8.52 9.88 17.39
CA ALA A 112 9.96 10.07 17.25
C ALA A 112 10.50 11.14 18.22
N PHE A 113 9.78 12.24 18.41
CA PHE A 113 10.12 13.25 19.41
C PHE A 113 10.07 12.70 20.84
N LEU A 114 8.95 12.07 21.22
CA LEU A 114 8.73 11.54 22.57
C LEU A 114 9.74 10.45 22.96
N LYS A 115 10.20 9.65 21.98
CA LYS A 115 11.22 8.62 22.19
C LYS A 115 12.65 9.14 22.03
N GLY A 116 12.86 10.41 21.70
CA GLY A 116 14.19 10.99 21.49
C GLY A 116 14.92 10.46 20.25
N ARG A 117 14.17 10.07 19.20
CA ARG A 117 14.66 9.40 17.99
C ARG A 117 14.55 10.25 16.72
N LEU A 118 14.46 11.57 16.84
CA LEU A 118 14.39 12.49 15.69
C LEU A 118 15.63 12.41 14.78
N ASN A 119 16.78 11.99 15.30
CA ASN A 119 18.01 11.77 14.54
C ASN A 119 17.91 10.60 13.54
N GLU A 120 16.90 9.73 13.65
CA GLU A 120 16.60 8.68 12.67
C GLU A 120 15.73 9.15 11.50
N LEU A 121 15.35 10.43 11.49
CA LEU A 121 14.62 11.05 10.39
C LEU A 121 15.59 11.61 9.36
N LYS A 122 15.36 11.29 8.09
CA LYS A 122 16.15 11.80 6.96
C LYS A 122 15.29 12.68 6.06
N GLU A 123 15.76 13.88 5.76
CA GLU A 123 15.07 14.79 4.83
C GLU A 123 14.95 14.16 3.44
N ILE A 124 13.82 14.39 2.77
CA ILE A 124 13.65 14.10 1.34
C ILE A 124 14.09 15.35 0.57
N GLU A 125 15.40 15.46 0.37
CA GLU A 125 16.01 16.58 -0.34
C GLU A 125 15.41 16.79 -1.73
N GLY A 126 15.28 18.05 -2.17
CA GLY A 126 14.80 18.39 -3.51
C GLY A 126 13.28 18.38 -3.68
N VAL A 127 12.51 17.95 -2.68
CA VAL A 127 11.03 17.97 -2.71
C VAL A 127 10.46 19.32 -2.23
N VAL A 128 11.01 19.84 -1.14
CA VAL A 128 10.61 21.15 -0.59
C VAL A 128 11.65 22.18 -0.98
N GLY A 129 11.22 23.19 -1.74
CA GLY A 129 12.14 24.23 -2.21
C GLY A 129 12.51 25.18 -1.09
N LYS A 130 13.70 25.77 -1.19
CA LYS A 130 14.13 26.88 -0.33
C LYS A 130 13.39 28.13 -0.78
N GLU A 131 12.74 28.87 0.11
CA GLU A 131 12.13 30.13 -0.28
C GLU A 131 13.19 31.09 -0.83
N LEU A 132 13.06 31.46 -2.10
CA LEU A 132 13.91 32.50 -2.68
C LEU A 132 13.46 33.85 -2.14
N SER A 133 14.37 34.58 -1.50
CA SER A 133 14.14 35.95 -1.04
C SER A 133 13.74 36.88 -2.21
N LYS A 134 13.07 37.99 -1.91
CA LYS A 134 12.69 39.01 -2.93
C LYS A 134 13.90 39.46 -3.77
N HIS A 135 15.07 39.59 -3.15
CA HIS A 135 16.32 39.94 -3.83
C HIS A 135 16.79 38.83 -4.78
N GLN A 136 16.78 37.57 -4.35
CA GLN A 136 17.15 36.42 -5.19
C GLN A 136 16.20 36.22 -6.37
N ARG A 137 14.88 36.44 -6.19
CA ARG A 137 13.90 36.42 -7.29
C ARG A 137 14.18 37.51 -8.32
N LYS A 138 14.47 38.74 -7.86
CA LYS A 138 14.80 39.88 -8.74
C LYS A 138 16.14 39.69 -9.46
N GLN A 139 17.10 39.02 -8.83
CA GLN A 139 18.40 38.70 -9.44
C GLN A 139 18.29 37.59 -10.49
N LYS A 140 17.49 36.54 -10.23
CA LYS A 140 17.18 35.48 -11.22
C LYS A 140 16.30 35.95 -12.39
N GLN A 141 15.48 36.98 -12.22
CA GLN A 141 14.80 37.60 -13.36
C GLN A 141 15.74 38.42 -14.26
N LYS A 142 16.81 38.99 -13.68
CA LYS A 142 17.80 39.78 -14.43
C LYS A 142 18.80 38.89 -15.17
N ASN A 143 19.26 37.82 -14.54
CA ASN A 143 20.07 36.80 -15.21
C ASN A 143 19.11 35.83 -15.88
N ARG A 144 18.91 35.92 -17.20
CA ARG A 144 18.12 34.97 -18.02
C ARG A 144 18.74 33.56 -18.00
N ASP A 145 18.84 32.97 -16.83
CA ASP A 145 19.44 31.66 -16.61
C ASP A 145 18.38 30.61 -16.93
N ASN A 146 18.51 30.01 -18.12
CA ASN A 146 17.65 28.93 -18.62
C ASN A 146 17.84 27.60 -17.85
N SER A 147 18.57 27.60 -16.73
CA SER A 147 18.53 26.48 -15.79
C SER A 147 17.07 26.22 -15.41
N GLN A 148 16.63 24.96 -15.57
CA GLN A 148 15.25 24.53 -15.33
C GLN A 148 14.70 25.19 -14.06
N PRO A 149 13.44 25.68 -14.05
CA PRO A 149 12.86 26.22 -12.83
C PRO A 149 13.08 25.16 -11.75
N HIS A 150 13.69 25.54 -10.63
CA HIS A 150 13.53 24.77 -9.40
C HIS A 150 12.04 24.83 -9.10
N ILE A 151 11.26 23.91 -9.69
CA ILE A 151 9.82 23.85 -9.48
C ILE A 151 9.67 23.43 -8.03
N THR A 152 9.56 24.44 -7.19
CA THR A 152 9.29 24.32 -5.77
C THR A 152 7.80 24.00 -5.70
N TYR A 153 7.47 22.72 -5.82
CA TYR A 153 6.08 22.26 -5.76
C TYR A 153 5.46 22.51 -4.38
N LEU A 154 6.30 22.60 -3.34
CA LEU A 154 5.92 22.68 -1.94
C LEU A 154 6.60 23.85 -1.23
N ASP A 155 5.79 24.54 -0.44
CA ASP A 155 6.18 25.67 0.41
C ASP A 155 7.09 25.19 1.56
N GLU A 156 8.00 26.05 2.02
CA GLU A 156 8.96 25.72 3.08
C GLU A 156 8.28 25.34 4.40
N ARG A 157 7.05 25.80 4.64
CA ARG A 157 6.23 25.40 5.78
C ARG A 157 5.97 23.90 5.87
N TYR A 158 6.03 23.18 4.74
CA TYR A 158 5.83 21.73 4.71
C TYR A 158 7.14 20.95 4.86
N ARG A 159 8.31 21.60 5.03
CA ARG A 159 9.62 20.92 5.09
C ARG A 159 9.62 19.77 6.09
N ASP A 160 9.03 19.99 7.26
CA ASP A 160 9.00 19.01 8.34
C ASP A 160 8.18 17.75 8.00
N ASP A 161 7.22 17.84 7.08
CA ASP A 161 6.39 16.69 6.65
C ASP A 161 7.19 15.76 5.73
N TYR A 162 8.19 16.29 5.03
CA TYR A 162 8.98 15.57 4.02
C TYR A 162 10.29 15.02 4.57
N PHE A 163 10.23 14.50 5.80
CA PHE A 163 11.23 13.58 6.33
C PHE A 163 10.72 12.15 6.19
N ARG A 164 11.64 11.19 6.05
CA ARG A 164 11.34 9.75 6.07
C ARG A 164 12.02 9.07 7.26
N PRO A 165 11.33 8.15 7.95
CA PRO A 165 11.88 7.45 9.09
C PRO A 165 12.89 6.39 8.65
N SER A 166 13.83 6.08 9.55
CA SER A 166 14.53 4.80 9.52
C SER A 166 13.51 3.64 9.58
N GLN A 167 13.91 2.47 9.09
CA GLN A 167 13.08 1.27 9.20
C GLN A 167 12.86 0.88 10.68
N SER A 168 13.88 1.02 11.53
CA SER A 168 13.80 0.72 12.96
C SER A 168 12.83 1.63 13.70
N LEU A 169 12.75 2.91 13.32
CA LEU A 169 11.80 3.86 13.89
C LEU A 169 10.37 3.54 13.46
N PHE A 170 10.16 3.28 12.16
CA PHE A 170 8.85 2.93 11.64
C PHE A 170 8.33 1.61 12.24
N LYS A 171 9.19 0.59 12.38
CA LYS A 171 8.85 -0.67 13.03
C LYS A 171 8.38 -0.45 14.48
N ALA A 172 9.15 0.29 15.26
CA ALA A 172 8.80 0.59 16.65
C ALA A 172 7.49 1.39 16.77
N TYR A 173 7.19 2.26 15.80
CA TYR A 173 5.91 2.96 15.76
C TYR A 173 4.74 2.04 15.42
N CYS A 174 4.92 1.07 14.51
CA CYS A 174 3.92 0.04 14.29
C CYS A 174 3.68 -0.83 15.53
N GLU A 175 4.72 -1.17 16.28
CA GLU A 175 4.61 -1.88 17.57
C GLU A 175 3.83 -1.03 18.60
N ASP A 176 4.10 0.28 18.68
CA ASP A 176 3.35 1.21 19.52
C ASP A 176 1.86 1.27 19.15
N ILE A 177 1.50 1.31 17.87
CA ILE A 177 0.11 1.21 17.40
C ILE A 177 -0.53 -0.10 17.90
N VAL A 178 0.18 -1.22 17.72
CA VAL A 178 -0.31 -2.55 18.12
C VAL A 178 -0.60 -2.61 19.62
N ASP A 179 0.29 -2.06 20.44
CA ASP A 179 0.15 -2.02 21.89
C ASP A 179 -0.96 -1.05 22.32
N ARG A 180 -1.01 0.16 21.75
CA ARG A 180 -2.03 1.19 22.07
C ARG A 180 -3.45 0.71 21.82
N TYR A 181 -3.66 -0.05 20.75
CA TYR A 181 -4.99 -0.59 20.41
C TYR A 181 -5.25 -2.00 20.95
N GLY A 182 -4.29 -2.61 21.66
CA GLY A 182 -4.46 -3.94 22.26
C GLY A 182 -4.64 -5.07 21.25
N ILE A 183 -4.06 -4.94 20.06
CA ILE A 183 -4.23 -5.87 18.93
C ILE A 183 -3.03 -6.82 18.74
N SER A 184 -2.18 -6.99 19.76
CA SER A 184 -0.98 -7.84 19.65
C SER A 184 -1.27 -9.33 19.47
N LYS A 185 -2.38 -9.83 20.04
CA LYS A 185 -2.71 -11.26 20.10
C LYS A 185 -3.73 -11.74 19.06
N ILE A 186 -4.15 -10.87 18.13
CA ILE A 186 -5.21 -11.21 17.16
C ILE A 186 -4.68 -11.77 15.84
N VAL A 187 -3.37 -11.76 15.62
CA VAL A 187 -2.73 -12.30 14.42
C VAL A 187 -2.47 -13.79 14.58
N GLN A 188 -2.86 -14.58 13.58
CA GLN A 188 -2.66 -16.02 13.52
C GLN A 188 -1.94 -16.36 12.21
N LYS A 189 -0.88 -17.17 12.30
CA LYS A 189 -0.26 -17.74 11.11
C LYS A 189 -1.17 -18.80 10.50
N SER A 190 -1.90 -18.42 9.45
CA SER A 190 -2.81 -19.30 8.72
C SER A 190 -3.02 -18.81 7.29
N GLN A 191 -2.75 -19.67 6.32
CA GLN A 191 -3.03 -19.38 4.92
C GLN A 191 -4.51 -19.62 4.62
N VAL A 192 -5.17 -18.64 4.03
CA VAL A 192 -6.55 -18.78 3.55
C VAL A 192 -6.53 -19.41 2.15
N ASN A 193 -7.21 -20.54 2.00
CA ASN A 193 -7.21 -21.34 0.77
C ASN A 193 -8.53 -21.22 -0.01
N SER A 194 -9.63 -20.83 0.66
CA SER A 194 -10.95 -20.67 0.04
C SER A 194 -11.86 -19.82 0.92
N ILE A 195 -12.66 -18.95 0.31
CA ILE A 195 -13.66 -18.09 0.95
C ILE A 195 -15.01 -18.38 0.28
N ASN A 196 -16.04 -18.68 1.08
CA ASN A 196 -17.43 -18.85 0.63
C ASN A 196 -18.35 -17.97 1.48
N PHE A 197 -19.48 -17.54 0.92
CA PHE A 197 -20.46 -16.71 1.62
C PHE A 197 -21.86 -17.32 1.56
N ASP A 198 -22.41 -17.63 2.72
CA ASP A 198 -23.79 -18.06 2.90
C ASP A 198 -24.67 -16.81 3.07
N ALA A 199 -25.50 -16.51 2.07
CA ALA A 199 -26.39 -15.35 2.08
C ALA A 199 -27.56 -15.49 3.05
N ASP A 200 -28.02 -16.71 3.34
CA ASP A 200 -29.13 -16.95 4.24
C ASP A 200 -28.71 -16.70 5.69
N GLN A 201 -27.47 -17.10 6.03
CA GLN A 201 -26.89 -16.89 7.36
C GLN A 201 -26.12 -15.57 7.49
N GLU A 202 -25.83 -14.88 6.38
CA GLU A 202 -24.94 -13.72 6.29
C GLU A 202 -23.56 -14.01 6.93
N ILE A 203 -22.99 -15.20 6.67
CA ILE A 203 -21.72 -15.67 7.25
C ILE A 203 -20.77 -16.16 6.17
N PHE A 204 -19.51 -15.74 6.27
CA PHE A 204 -18.40 -16.32 5.54
C PHE A 204 -17.87 -17.57 6.21
N SER A 205 -17.57 -18.60 5.41
CA SER A 205 -16.81 -19.78 5.82
C SER A 205 -15.50 -19.84 5.04
N LEU A 206 -14.38 -19.82 5.76
CA LEU A 206 -13.03 -19.78 5.22
C LEU A 206 -12.31 -21.10 5.51
N LYS A 207 -11.82 -21.76 4.47
CA LYS A 207 -10.91 -22.91 4.63
C LYS A 207 -9.48 -22.40 4.73
N THR A 208 -8.79 -22.76 5.81
CA THR A 208 -7.44 -22.27 6.08
C THR A 208 -6.48 -23.42 6.40
N SER A 209 -5.18 -23.16 6.39
CA SER A 209 -4.15 -24.16 6.75
C SER A 209 -4.24 -24.64 8.21
N THR A 210 -4.95 -23.91 9.07
CA THR A 210 -5.16 -24.26 10.49
C THR A 210 -6.60 -24.71 10.79
N GLY A 211 -7.38 -25.03 9.75
CA GLY A 211 -8.78 -25.45 9.87
C GLY A 211 -9.76 -24.41 9.35
N GLU A 212 -11.05 -24.65 9.58
CA GLU A 212 -12.13 -23.76 9.17
C GLU A 212 -12.29 -22.57 10.12
N LYS A 213 -12.59 -21.39 9.57
CA LYS A 213 -12.90 -20.16 10.31
C LYS A 213 -14.21 -19.58 9.78
N LYS A 214 -15.00 -18.96 10.67
CA LYS A 214 -16.25 -18.28 10.29
C LYS A 214 -16.21 -16.82 10.70
N ALA A 215 -16.77 -15.95 9.87
CA ALA A 215 -16.85 -14.52 10.16
C ALA A 215 -18.06 -13.86 9.47
N ARG A 216 -18.57 -12.77 10.04
CA ARG A 216 -19.61 -11.95 9.41
C ARG A 216 -19.03 -11.02 8.35
N ILE A 217 -17.88 -10.41 8.64
CA ILE A 217 -17.14 -9.54 7.73
C ILE A 217 -15.79 -10.15 7.40
N VAL A 218 -15.38 -10.06 6.14
CA VAL A 218 -14.02 -10.38 5.70
C VAL A 218 -13.36 -9.14 5.10
N VAL A 219 -12.11 -8.86 5.46
CA VAL A 219 -11.31 -7.78 4.85
C VAL A 219 -10.08 -8.36 4.18
N LEU A 220 -9.94 -8.19 2.87
CA LEU A 220 -8.75 -8.54 2.10
C LEU A 220 -7.73 -7.40 2.14
N ALA A 221 -6.68 -7.57 2.95
CA ALA A 221 -5.54 -6.68 3.09
C ALA A 221 -4.22 -7.34 2.63
N VAL A 222 -4.30 -8.11 1.54
CA VAL A 222 -3.24 -9.02 1.05
C VAL A 222 -2.11 -8.34 0.27
N GLY A 223 -2.06 -7.00 0.25
CA GLY A 223 -0.99 -6.25 -0.41
C GLY A 223 -0.90 -6.51 -1.91
N SER A 224 0.20 -7.10 -2.37
CA SER A 224 0.36 -7.50 -3.78
C SER A 224 -0.44 -8.74 -4.17
N ALA A 225 -1.12 -9.36 -3.19
CA ALA A 225 -2.09 -10.44 -3.30
C ALA A 225 -1.54 -11.79 -3.82
N LEU A 226 -0.70 -11.77 -4.84
CA LEU A 226 -0.15 -12.95 -5.50
C LEU A 226 1.26 -13.26 -5.01
N GLU A 227 1.60 -14.55 -5.03
CA GLU A 227 2.99 -14.96 -4.87
C GLU A 227 3.83 -14.37 -6.01
N PRO A 228 5.03 -13.84 -5.70
CA PRO A 228 5.91 -13.30 -6.71
C PRO A 228 6.38 -14.40 -7.66
N HIS A 229 5.99 -14.32 -8.92
CA HIS A 229 6.39 -15.24 -9.97
C HIS A 229 7.27 -14.53 -11.01
N LEU A 230 8.05 -15.34 -11.73
CA LEU A 230 8.76 -14.87 -12.91
C LEU A 230 7.73 -14.46 -13.98
N PRO A 231 8.01 -13.43 -14.80
CA PRO A 231 7.14 -13.07 -15.92
C PRO A 231 6.82 -14.28 -16.80
N LEU A 232 5.60 -14.35 -17.35
CA LEU A 232 5.17 -15.49 -18.17
C LEU A 232 6.03 -15.66 -19.44
N ASP A 233 6.57 -14.55 -19.95
CA ASP A 233 7.49 -14.47 -21.08
C ASP A 233 8.96 -14.62 -20.66
N CYS A 234 9.25 -15.12 -19.45
CA CYS A 234 10.59 -15.30 -18.94
C CYS A 234 11.38 -16.27 -19.85
N PRO A 235 12.44 -15.81 -20.53
CA PRO A 235 13.21 -16.63 -21.48
C PRO A 235 14.17 -17.60 -20.77
N PHE A 236 14.27 -17.53 -19.45
CA PHE A 236 15.04 -18.47 -18.66
C PHE A 236 14.17 -19.68 -18.34
N SER A 237 14.58 -20.87 -18.82
CA SER A 237 13.96 -22.12 -18.41
C SER A 237 14.03 -22.29 -16.89
N VAL A 238 13.13 -23.12 -16.31
CA VAL A 238 13.11 -23.42 -14.87
C VAL A 238 14.42 -24.13 -14.50
N ALA A 239 15.43 -23.34 -14.17
CA ALA A 239 16.78 -23.77 -13.90
C ALA A 239 17.24 -23.12 -12.57
N PRO A 240 18.19 -23.75 -11.86
CA PRO A 240 18.47 -23.46 -10.45
C PRO A 240 19.03 -22.05 -10.18
N SER A 241 19.23 -21.22 -11.21
CA SER A 241 19.88 -19.91 -11.09
C SER A 241 19.07 -18.71 -11.59
N VAL A 242 17.76 -18.75 -11.35
CA VAL A 242 16.85 -17.62 -11.55
C VAL A 242 15.97 -17.49 -10.32
N THR A 243 15.73 -16.27 -9.84
CA THR A 243 14.80 -16.03 -8.73
C THR A 243 14.07 -14.71 -8.89
N HIS A 244 12.85 -14.63 -8.36
CA HIS A 244 12.17 -13.34 -8.16
C HIS A 244 12.55 -12.78 -6.79
N ILE A 245 12.98 -11.52 -6.72
CA ILE A 245 13.53 -10.91 -5.50
C ILE A 245 12.60 -11.03 -4.28
N MET A 246 11.29 -10.89 -4.50
CA MET A 246 10.28 -10.96 -3.45
C MET A 246 9.90 -12.39 -3.03
N SER A 247 10.42 -13.44 -3.67
CA SER A 247 10.13 -14.83 -3.27
C SER A 247 10.58 -15.10 -1.82
N SER A 248 9.77 -15.87 -1.09
CA SER A 248 10.03 -16.35 0.27
C SER A 248 11.26 -17.26 0.33
N ASP A 249 11.55 -18.00 -0.74
CA ASP A 249 12.72 -18.90 -0.82
C ASP A 249 14.06 -18.17 -0.73
N ASN A 250 14.07 -16.85 -0.93
CA ASN A 250 15.27 -16.03 -0.87
C ASN A 250 15.56 -15.46 0.54
N TYR A 251 14.96 -16.00 1.60
CA TYR A 251 15.23 -15.59 2.98
C TYR A 251 16.08 -16.66 3.72
N PRO A 252 17.11 -16.26 4.50
CA PRO A 252 17.55 -14.90 4.80
C PRO A 252 18.45 -14.27 3.73
N ASN A 253 18.96 -15.05 2.77
CA ASN A 253 19.95 -14.60 1.80
C ASN A 253 19.33 -14.36 0.42
N VAL A 254 19.24 -13.09 0.04
CA VAL A 254 18.80 -12.65 -1.29
C VAL A 254 19.71 -13.13 -2.41
N LEU A 255 21.00 -13.12 -2.12
CA LEU A 255 22.05 -13.29 -3.10
C LEU A 255 22.68 -14.65 -2.91
N PRO A 256 22.71 -15.50 -3.93
CA PRO A 256 23.43 -16.75 -3.84
C PRO A 256 24.92 -16.47 -3.96
N LEU A 257 25.62 -16.24 -2.85
CA LEU A 257 27.06 -15.95 -2.85
C LEU A 257 27.89 -17.16 -3.32
N LYS A 258 27.34 -18.38 -3.20
CA LYS A 258 27.93 -19.62 -3.71
C LYS A 258 26.87 -20.49 -4.38
N LYS A 259 27.21 -21.11 -5.51
CA LYS A 259 26.45 -22.21 -6.13
C LYS A 259 27.38 -23.28 -6.66
N SER A 260 27.08 -24.55 -6.37
CA SER A 260 27.87 -25.70 -6.84
C SER A 260 29.39 -25.50 -6.64
N ASN A 261 29.79 -25.15 -5.42
CA ASN A 261 31.18 -24.82 -5.03
C ASN A 261 31.85 -23.63 -5.74
N LYS A 262 31.15 -22.91 -6.63
CA LYS A 262 31.64 -21.73 -7.35
C LYS A 262 31.13 -20.44 -6.68
N SER A 263 32.01 -19.45 -6.54
CA SER A 263 31.62 -18.09 -6.14
C SER A 263 30.83 -17.42 -7.26
N VAL A 264 29.67 -16.87 -6.96
CA VAL A 264 28.91 -16.05 -7.92
C VAL A 264 29.61 -14.71 -8.08
N LYS A 265 30.03 -14.39 -9.31
CA LYS A 265 30.79 -13.16 -9.62
C LYS A 265 30.00 -12.19 -10.48
N THR A 266 29.12 -12.72 -11.33
CA THR A 266 28.33 -11.93 -12.27
C THR A 266 26.84 -12.21 -12.09
N ILE A 267 26.05 -11.15 -11.88
CA ILE A 267 24.59 -11.28 -11.81
C ILE A 267 23.90 -10.38 -12.83
N VAL A 268 22.72 -10.79 -13.25
CA VAL A 268 21.77 -9.98 -14.01
C VAL A 268 20.59 -9.65 -13.12
N ILE A 269 20.20 -8.37 -13.08
CA ILE A 269 19.02 -7.88 -12.39
C ILE A 269 18.09 -7.32 -13.47
N VAL A 270 16.87 -7.86 -13.55
CA VAL A 270 15.84 -7.42 -14.50
C VAL A 270 14.80 -6.58 -13.75
N GLY A 271 14.70 -5.29 -14.08
CA GLY A 271 13.72 -4.39 -13.48
C GLY A 271 14.19 -2.94 -13.42
N GLY A 272 13.24 -2.01 -13.54
CA GLY A 272 13.51 -0.56 -13.56
C GLY A 272 13.01 0.22 -12.34
N GLY A 273 12.57 -0.46 -11.28
CA GLY A 273 12.06 0.16 -10.05
C GLY A 273 13.12 0.32 -8.96
N LEU A 274 12.73 0.94 -7.84
CA LEU A 274 13.62 1.13 -6.70
C LEU A 274 14.24 -0.17 -6.19
N THR A 275 13.46 -1.26 -6.14
CA THR A 275 13.92 -2.57 -5.68
C THR A 275 15.10 -3.09 -6.50
N SER A 276 15.14 -2.87 -7.82
CA SER A 276 16.27 -3.34 -8.64
C SER A 276 17.56 -2.58 -8.32
N ALA A 277 17.46 -1.27 -8.06
CA ALA A 277 18.60 -0.46 -7.62
C ALA A 277 19.07 -0.82 -6.19
N GLN A 278 18.15 -1.15 -5.30
CA GLN A 278 18.46 -1.64 -3.95
C GLN A 278 19.21 -2.98 -3.99
N VAL A 279 18.74 -3.93 -4.82
CA VAL A 279 19.42 -5.21 -5.04
C VAL A 279 20.80 -5.00 -5.66
N ALA A 280 20.94 -4.08 -6.61
CA ALA A 280 22.24 -3.77 -7.20
C ALA A 280 23.24 -3.24 -6.16
N LYS A 281 22.79 -2.36 -5.26
CA LYS A 281 23.61 -1.89 -4.12
C LYS A 281 23.99 -3.05 -3.21
N LEU A 282 23.02 -3.85 -2.78
CA LEU A 282 23.25 -5.00 -1.90
C LEU A 282 24.25 -5.98 -2.52
N ALA A 283 24.10 -6.30 -3.81
CA ALA A 283 25.03 -7.17 -4.53
C ALA A 283 26.45 -6.62 -4.56
N ALA A 284 26.61 -5.31 -4.78
CA ALA A 284 27.91 -4.69 -4.75
C ALA A 284 28.53 -4.71 -3.33
N ASP A 285 27.73 -4.48 -2.30
CA ASP A 285 28.18 -4.50 -0.89
C ASP A 285 28.60 -5.92 -0.45
N GLU A 286 27.92 -6.96 -0.94
CA GLU A 286 28.22 -8.37 -0.71
C GLU A 286 29.34 -8.94 -1.61
N GLY A 287 30.04 -8.09 -2.37
CA GLY A 287 31.25 -8.47 -3.11
C GLY A 287 31.01 -9.02 -4.52
N ILE A 288 29.79 -8.97 -5.07
CA ILE A 288 29.55 -9.31 -6.48
C ILE A 288 30.37 -8.40 -7.40
N SER A 289 31.19 -8.99 -8.26
CA SER A 289 32.18 -8.23 -9.06
C SER A 289 31.55 -7.48 -10.23
N LYS A 290 30.53 -8.08 -10.88
CA LYS A 290 29.89 -7.52 -12.07
C LYS A 290 28.37 -7.65 -12.01
N ILE A 291 27.67 -6.55 -12.25
CA ILE A 291 26.22 -6.47 -12.17
C ILE A 291 25.69 -5.92 -13.49
N TYR A 292 24.82 -6.65 -14.15
CA TYR A 292 24.04 -6.14 -15.28
C TYR A 292 22.65 -5.72 -14.78
N LEU A 293 22.31 -4.45 -14.93
CA LEU A 293 20.98 -3.94 -14.60
C LEU A 293 20.22 -3.67 -15.90
N ILE A 294 19.21 -4.50 -16.19
CA ILE A 294 18.48 -4.51 -17.46
C ILE A 294 17.08 -3.93 -17.29
N LEU A 295 16.75 -2.94 -18.12
CA LEU A 295 15.47 -2.24 -18.12
C LEU A 295 14.87 -2.23 -19.53
N ARG A 296 13.59 -2.59 -19.65
CA ARG A 296 12.83 -2.47 -20.91
C ARG A 296 12.60 -1.02 -21.38
N GLY A 297 12.74 -0.05 -20.47
CA GLY A 297 12.52 1.37 -20.73
C GLY A 297 13.70 2.23 -20.31
N SER A 298 13.47 3.53 -20.23
CA SER A 298 14.46 4.50 -19.72
C SER A 298 14.62 4.38 -18.21
N PHE A 299 15.80 4.76 -17.71
CA PHE A 299 16.06 4.85 -16.27
C PHE A 299 15.39 6.11 -15.69
N LYS A 300 14.22 5.93 -15.05
CA LYS A 300 13.40 7.04 -14.52
C LYS A 300 13.76 7.36 -13.08
N THR A 301 13.86 8.65 -12.76
CA THR A 301 14.14 9.14 -11.41
C THR A 301 12.95 9.90 -10.86
N LYS A 302 12.41 9.47 -9.72
CA LYS A 302 11.28 10.13 -9.02
C LYS A 302 11.47 10.02 -7.51
N HIS A 303 11.01 10.99 -6.73
CA HIS A 303 11.02 10.89 -5.27
C HIS A 303 10.01 9.88 -4.73
N PHE A 304 8.83 9.80 -5.36
CA PHE A 304 7.71 8.96 -4.94
C PHE A 304 7.22 8.09 -6.11
N ASP A 305 6.37 7.12 -5.84
CA ASP A 305 5.84 6.22 -6.86
C ASP A 305 4.79 6.88 -7.76
N VAL A 306 4.20 7.97 -7.27
CA VAL A 306 3.30 8.87 -8.01
C VAL A 306 3.82 10.30 -7.86
N ASP A 307 3.53 11.15 -8.83
CA ASP A 307 4.06 12.51 -8.84
C ASP A 307 3.44 13.38 -7.72
N LEU A 308 4.15 14.44 -7.31
CA LEU A 308 3.78 15.27 -6.15
C LEU A 308 2.38 15.87 -6.23
N HIS A 309 1.84 16.10 -7.43
CA HIS A 309 0.48 16.60 -7.57
C HIS A 309 -0.58 15.58 -7.12
N TRP A 310 -0.24 14.32 -6.92
CA TRP A 310 -1.10 13.30 -6.28
C TRP A 310 -0.97 13.24 -4.76
N LEU A 311 0.14 13.75 -4.20
CA LEU A 311 0.49 13.55 -2.78
C LEU A 311 0.48 14.85 -1.96
N ALA A 312 0.53 16.00 -2.63
CA ALA A 312 0.88 17.27 -2.01
C ALA A 312 -0.13 18.37 -2.38
N LYS A 313 0.35 19.60 -2.59
CA LYS A 313 -0.47 20.82 -2.80
C LYS A 313 -1.61 20.69 -3.82
N PHE A 314 -1.44 19.89 -4.88
CA PHE A 314 -2.44 19.73 -5.94
C PHE A 314 -3.25 18.43 -5.84
N ARG A 315 -3.09 17.69 -4.74
CA ARG A 315 -3.75 16.39 -4.51
C ARG A 315 -5.24 16.46 -4.74
N ASN A 316 -5.93 17.45 -4.18
CA ASN A 316 -7.37 17.60 -4.32
C ASN A 316 -7.80 17.70 -5.78
N LYS A 317 -7.05 18.43 -6.62
CA LYS A 317 -7.37 18.55 -8.05
C LYS A 317 -7.27 17.20 -8.76
N SER A 318 -6.14 16.49 -8.58
CA SER A 318 -5.91 15.21 -9.25
C SER A 318 -6.81 14.09 -8.71
N MET A 319 -7.08 14.08 -7.41
CA MET A 319 -8.04 13.14 -6.82
C MET A 319 -9.47 13.43 -7.26
N ASN A 320 -9.86 14.70 -7.43
CA ASN A 320 -11.17 15.04 -7.98
C ASN A 320 -11.32 14.50 -9.41
N GLU A 321 -10.33 14.70 -10.29
CA GLU A 321 -10.33 14.12 -11.64
C GLU A 321 -10.49 12.60 -11.60
N PHE A 322 -9.81 11.93 -10.67
CA PHE A 322 -9.95 10.48 -10.47
C PHE A 322 -11.35 10.06 -9.97
N TYR A 323 -11.93 10.80 -9.03
CA TYR A 323 -13.23 10.45 -8.45
C TYR A 323 -14.39 10.72 -9.43
N TYR A 324 -14.29 11.79 -10.21
CA TYR A 324 -15.27 12.16 -11.25
C TYR A 324 -15.14 11.38 -12.56
N ALA A 325 -14.17 10.48 -12.68
CA ALA A 325 -14.09 9.59 -13.83
C ALA A 325 -15.39 8.77 -14.01
N ASP A 326 -15.85 8.65 -15.25
CA ASP A 326 -17.16 8.08 -15.60
C ASP A 326 -17.17 6.54 -15.49
N SER A 327 -16.00 5.91 -15.47
CA SER A 327 -15.85 4.45 -15.49
C SER A 327 -14.62 3.95 -14.73
N ASP A 328 -14.64 2.67 -14.39
CA ASP A 328 -13.48 2.02 -13.74
C ASP A 328 -12.30 1.84 -14.71
N GLU A 329 -12.55 1.74 -16.01
CA GLU A 329 -11.56 1.78 -17.08
C GLU A 329 -10.81 3.10 -17.12
N GLU A 330 -11.53 4.22 -17.01
CA GLU A 330 -10.92 5.54 -16.95
C GLU A 330 -10.10 5.73 -15.67
N ARG A 331 -10.66 5.34 -14.51
CA ARG A 331 -9.92 5.33 -13.23
C ARG A 331 -8.63 4.54 -13.32
N TRP A 332 -8.69 3.37 -13.95
CA TRP A 332 -7.52 2.55 -14.20
C TRP A 332 -6.47 3.29 -15.02
N GLU A 333 -6.85 3.94 -16.14
CA GLU A 333 -5.88 4.60 -17.03
C GLU A 333 -5.23 5.80 -16.34
N ILE A 334 -6.01 6.56 -15.56
CA ILE A 334 -5.49 7.61 -14.67
C ILE A 334 -4.44 7.03 -13.71
N MET A 335 -4.74 5.91 -13.05
CA MET A 335 -3.79 5.26 -12.13
C MET A 335 -2.51 4.78 -12.79
N LYS A 336 -2.62 4.14 -13.97
CA LYS A 336 -1.45 3.67 -14.73
C LYS A 336 -0.58 4.84 -15.18
N SER A 337 -1.20 5.90 -15.69
CA SER A 337 -0.52 7.13 -16.08
C SER A 337 0.21 7.77 -14.90
N ALA A 338 -0.49 7.93 -13.77
CA ALA A 338 0.03 8.52 -12.53
C ALA A 338 1.25 7.78 -11.98
N ARG A 339 1.24 6.43 -12.00
CA ARG A 339 2.40 5.62 -11.57
C ARG A 339 3.54 5.68 -12.58
N GLY A 340 3.25 5.57 -13.88
CA GLY A 340 4.25 5.68 -14.94
C GLY A 340 5.33 4.58 -14.93
N GLY A 341 5.09 3.46 -14.25
CA GLY A 341 6.00 2.31 -14.13
C GLY A 341 7.06 2.45 -13.03
N GLY A 342 8.06 1.56 -13.06
CA GLY A 342 9.15 1.56 -12.08
C GLY A 342 9.99 2.84 -12.14
N SER A 343 10.35 3.36 -10.98
CA SER A 343 11.26 4.51 -10.84
C SER A 343 12.22 4.32 -9.66
N VAL A 344 13.40 4.93 -9.77
CA VAL A 344 14.43 4.96 -8.72
C VAL A 344 14.44 6.34 -8.08
N ASN A 345 14.68 6.45 -6.77
CA ASN A 345 14.81 7.76 -6.13
C ASN A 345 16.19 8.37 -6.40
N PRO A 346 16.38 9.69 -6.21
CA PRO A 346 17.67 10.34 -6.49
C PRO A 346 18.86 9.71 -5.75
N GLU A 347 18.67 9.32 -4.48
CA GLU A 347 19.70 8.64 -3.69
C GLU A 347 20.18 7.33 -4.35
N PHE A 348 19.25 6.45 -4.77
CA PHE A 348 19.66 5.20 -5.42
C PHE A 348 20.10 5.41 -6.88
N LYS A 349 19.71 6.51 -7.54
CA LYS A 349 20.32 6.91 -8.82
C LYS A 349 21.80 7.18 -8.63
N GLU A 350 22.18 7.99 -7.63
CA GLU A 350 23.59 8.28 -7.35
C GLU A 350 24.39 7.01 -7.02
N VAL A 351 23.78 6.07 -6.29
CA VAL A 351 24.38 4.76 -6.03
C VAL A 351 24.64 3.99 -7.34
N VAL A 352 23.65 3.90 -8.22
CA VAL A 352 23.79 3.21 -9.52
C VAL A 352 24.89 3.88 -10.36
N GLU A 353 24.89 5.21 -10.46
CA GLU A 353 25.91 5.98 -11.20
C GLU A 353 27.32 5.78 -10.63
N LYS A 354 27.45 5.74 -9.30
CA LYS A 354 28.72 5.44 -8.63
C LYS A 354 29.21 4.03 -8.98
N LEU A 355 28.34 3.03 -8.95
CA LEU A 355 28.69 1.65 -9.32
C LEU A 355 29.08 1.53 -10.80
N GLN A 356 28.46 2.31 -11.69
CA GLN A 356 28.87 2.40 -13.09
C GLN A 356 30.27 3.01 -13.25
N LYS A 357 30.55 4.12 -12.55
CA LYS A 357 31.89 4.76 -12.57
C LYS A 357 32.98 3.84 -12.05
N GLN A 358 32.66 2.98 -11.09
CA GLN A 358 33.56 1.96 -10.56
C GLN A 358 33.73 0.73 -11.47
N GLY A 359 33.01 0.66 -12.60
CA GLY A 359 33.04 -0.50 -13.50
C GLY A 359 32.35 -1.75 -12.95
N ARG A 360 31.64 -1.65 -11.81
CA ARG A 360 30.96 -2.78 -11.16
C ARG A 360 29.57 -3.04 -11.73
N LEU A 361 28.92 -2.01 -12.27
CA LEU A 361 27.57 -2.11 -12.82
C LEU A 361 27.53 -1.65 -14.29
N VAL A 362 26.83 -2.43 -15.12
CA VAL A 362 26.50 -2.10 -16.51
C VAL A 362 24.99 -1.91 -16.61
N LEU A 363 24.57 -0.68 -16.88
CA LEU A 363 23.17 -0.32 -17.06
C LEU A 363 22.76 -0.49 -18.53
N LYS A 364 21.74 -1.32 -18.79
CA LYS A 364 21.19 -1.58 -20.12
C LYS A 364 19.72 -1.12 -20.16
N VAL A 365 19.50 0.08 -20.71
CA VAL A 365 18.15 0.65 -20.91
C VAL A 365 17.58 0.24 -22.25
N HIS A 366 16.25 0.29 -22.40
CA HIS A 366 15.56 -0.14 -23.62
C HIS A 366 16.02 -1.51 -24.13
N THR A 367 16.24 -2.44 -23.19
CA THR A 367 16.82 -3.75 -23.45
C THR A 367 15.92 -4.83 -22.84
N THR A 368 15.67 -5.90 -23.59
CA THR A 368 14.94 -7.09 -23.14
C THR A 368 15.80 -8.33 -23.35
N VAL A 369 15.58 -9.36 -22.53
CA VAL A 369 16.19 -10.66 -22.76
C VAL A 369 15.38 -11.38 -23.83
N GLU A 370 16.04 -11.81 -24.91
CA GLU A 370 15.39 -12.50 -26.03
C GLU A 370 15.50 -14.02 -25.88
N GLU A 371 16.69 -14.50 -25.54
CA GLU A 371 16.95 -15.92 -25.35
C GLU A 371 17.95 -16.09 -24.19
N ALA A 372 17.79 -17.15 -23.40
CA ALA A 372 18.76 -17.52 -22.39
C ALA A 372 18.95 -19.04 -22.34
N LYS A 373 20.21 -19.48 -22.30
CA LYS A 373 20.58 -20.89 -22.21
C LYS A 373 21.50 -21.11 -21.01
N TRP A 374 21.18 -22.11 -20.19
CA TRP A 374 22.03 -22.53 -19.09
C TRP A 374 23.18 -23.41 -19.63
N GLU A 375 24.41 -23.05 -19.31
CA GLU A 375 25.60 -23.82 -19.66
C GLU A 375 26.15 -24.53 -18.42
N GLU A 376 25.85 -25.83 -18.29
CA GLU A 376 26.20 -26.63 -17.10
C GLU A 376 27.72 -26.65 -16.82
N ASN A 377 28.53 -26.76 -17.86
CA ASN A 377 30.00 -26.86 -17.77
C ASN A 377 30.64 -25.70 -17.01
N ILE A 378 30.09 -24.49 -17.17
CA ILE A 378 30.59 -23.27 -16.54
C ILE A 378 29.66 -22.74 -15.45
N CYS A 379 28.53 -23.42 -15.23
CA CYS A 379 27.48 -23.04 -14.28
C CYS A 379 27.06 -21.57 -14.44
N SER A 380 26.78 -21.16 -15.67
CA SER A 380 26.34 -19.79 -15.97
C SER A 380 25.34 -19.75 -17.12
N TRP A 381 24.56 -18.69 -17.15
CA TRP A 381 23.67 -18.33 -18.25
C TRP A 381 24.45 -17.67 -19.38
N SER A 382 24.16 -18.09 -20.61
CA SER A 382 24.45 -17.38 -21.85
C SER A 382 23.17 -16.68 -22.30
N ILE A 383 23.21 -15.35 -22.40
CA ILE A 383 22.01 -14.51 -22.51
C ILE A 383 22.13 -13.64 -23.76
N SER A 384 21.15 -13.74 -24.66
CA SER A 384 20.99 -12.86 -25.81
C SER A 384 20.08 -11.69 -25.44
N LEU A 385 20.57 -10.48 -25.66
CA LEU A 385 19.87 -9.24 -25.38
C LEU A 385 19.39 -8.60 -26.68
N LYS A 386 18.10 -8.28 -26.72
CA LYS A 386 17.53 -7.41 -27.73
C LYS A 386 17.66 -5.97 -27.25
N THR A 387 18.47 -5.20 -27.97
CA THR A 387 18.72 -3.79 -27.70
C THR A 387 18.08 -2.91 -28.79
N LYS A 388 18.28 -1.59 -28.75
CA LYS A 388 17.91 -0.71 -29.87
C LYS A 388 18.83 -0.87 -31.10
N CYS A 389 19.97 -1.55 -30.95
CA CYS A 389 20.88 -1.82 -32.06
C CYS A 389 20.48 -3.11 -32.77
N ASP A 390 20.70 -3.19 -34.08
CA ASP A 390 20.28 -4.31 -34.93
C ASP A 390 21.04 -5.62 -34.64
N SER A 391 22.21 -5.56 -34.00
CA SER A 391 22.95 -6.76 -33.60
C SER A 391 22.60 -7.18 -32.16
N PRO A 392 22.25 -8.46 -31.94
CA PRO A 392 22.00 -8.99 -30.60
C PRO A 392 23.30 -8.99 -29.78
N GLU A 393 23.24 -8.43 -28.58
CA GLU A 393 24.36 -8.43 -27.64
C GLU A 393 24.31 -9.69 -26.78
N LYS A 394 25.43 -10.40 -26.65
CA LYS A 394 25.53 -11.59 -25.79
C LYS A 394 26.27 -11.27 -24.51
N ILE A 395 25.70 -11.68 -23.38
CA ILE A 395 26.33 -11.57 -22.06
C ILE A 395 26.31 -12.93 -21.35
N GLN A 396 27.15 -13.04 -20.31
CA GLN A 396 27.17 -14.20 -19.43
C GLN A 396 26.90 -13.78 -17.98
N ALA A 397 26.19 -14.61 -17.22
CA ALA A 397 25.89 -14.36 -15.81
C ALA A 397 25.74 -15.65 -15.01
N ASP A 398 26.23 -15.67 -13.77
CA ASP A 398 26.10 -16.83 -12.88
C ASP A 398 24.69 -16.93 -12.27
N HIS A 399 24.00 -15.80 -12.11
CA HIS A 399 22.65 -15.73 -11.52
C HIS A 399 21.79 -14.61 -12.09
N VAL A 400 20.47 -14.81 -12.09
CA VAL A 400 19.49 -13.84 -12.59
C VAL A 400 18.46 -13.55 -11.50
N ILE A 401 18.24 -12.26 -11.23
CA ILE A 401 17.28 -11.77 -10.24
C ILE A 401 16.23 -10.92 -10.94
N TYR A 402 14.97 -11.33 -10.84
CA TYR A 402 13.83 -10.55 -11.29
C TYR A 402 13.36 -9.62 -10.18
N ALA A 403 13.43 -8.31 -10.44
CA ALA A 403 12.89 -7.24 -9.62
C ALA A 403 11.79 -6.50 -10.40
N THR A 404 10.89 -7.27 -11.00
CA THR A 404 9.81 -6.80 -11.88
C THR A 404 8.54 -6.38 -11.14
N GLY A 405 8.57 -6.47 -9.81
CA GLY A 405 7.38 -6.27 -8.97
C GLY A 405 6.41 -7.44 -9.09
N THR A 406 5.35 -7.39 -8.30
CA THR A 406 4.33 -8.44 -8.29
C THR A 406 3.09 -7.95 -9.07
N PRO A 407 2.60 -8.73 -10.05
CA PRO A 407 1.34 -8.42 -10.71
C PRO A 407 0.21 -8.47 -9.68
N VAL A 408 -0.86 -7.75 -9.95
CA VAL A 408 -2.04 -7.73 -9.08
C VAL A 408 -3.23 -8.13 -9.93
N SER A 409 -3.87 -9.21 -9.53
CA SER A 409 -5.09 -9.71 -10.14
C SER A 409 -5.92 -10.43 -9.10
N ILE A 410 -7.08 -9.87 -8.75
CA ILE A 410 -8.03 -10.49 -7.84
C ILE A 410 -8.49 -11.84 -8.38
N SER A 411 -8.74 -11.93 -9.69
CA SER A 411 -9.19 -13.15 -10.36
C SER A 411 -8.11 -14.22 -10.44
N SER A 412 -6.85 -13.90 -10.12
CA SER A 412 -5.77 -14.88 -10.03
C SER A 412 -5.55 -15.40 -8.61
N LEU A 413 -6.30 -14.92 -7.60
CA LEU A 413 -6.21 -15.42 -6.24
C LEU A 413 -7.01 -16.73 -6.11
N PRO A 414 -6.38 -17.87 -5.77
CA PRO A 414 -7.10 -19.13 -5.62
C PRO A 414 -8.18 -19.06 -4.53
N ALA A 415 -7.87 -18.37 -3.42
CA ALA A 415 -8.76 -18.29 -2.26
C ALA A 415 -10.10 -17.58 -2.54
N ILE A 416 -10.15 -16.67 -3.52
CA ILE A 416 -11.36 -15.90 -3.83
C ILE A 416 -12.23 -16.56 -4.90
N GLN A 417 -11.73 -17.55 -5.64
CA GLN A 417 -12.47 -18.14 -6.77
C GLN A 417 -13.88 -18.59 -6.43
N PRO A 418 -14.13 -19.29 -5.30
CA PRO A 418 -15.48 -19.75 -4.98
C PRO A 418 -16.46 -18.59 -4.73
N LEU A 419 -16.01 -17.52 -4.07
CA LEU A 419 -16.81 -16.31 -3.90
C LEU A 419 -17.04 -15.59 -5.23
N PHE A 420 -16.02 -15.55 -6.09
CA PHE A 420 -16.11 -14.93 -7.41
C PHE A 420 -17.12 -15.66 -8.30
N GLU A 421 -17.20 -16.98 -8.23
CA GLU A 421 -18.20 -17.80 -8.93
C GLU A 421 -19.62 -17.57 -8.39
N GLN A 422 -19.78 -17.48 -7.07
CA GLN A 422 -21.09 -17.25 -6.42
C GLN A 422 -21.59 -15.81 -6.62
N TYR A 423 -20.69 -14.84 -6.57
CA TYR A 423 -20.98 -13.41 -6.59
C TYR A 423 -20.02 -12.69 -7.54
N PRO A 424 -20.19 -12.85 -8.87
CA PRO A 424 -19.28 -12.29 -9.85
C PRO A 424 -19.29 -10.75 -9.80
N ILE A 425 -18.12 -10.18 -10.03
CA ILE A 425 -17.91 -8.74 -10.20
C ILE A 425 -16.96 -8.50 -11.37
N ASN A 426 -17.07 -7.32 -11.99
CA ASN A 426 -16.15 -6.91 -13.04
C ASN A 426 -14.75 -6.65 -12.46
N THR A 427 -13.73 -6.79 -13.31
CA THR A 427 -12.35 -6.46 -12.94
C THR A 427 -11.71 -5.62 -14.02
N VAL A 428 -11.04 -4.54 -13.63
CA VAL A 428 -10.30 -3.67 -14.54
C VAL A 428 -8.82 -3.70 -14.18
N GLY A 429 -8.01 -4.17 -15.15
CA GLY A 429 -6.59 -4.47 -15.02
C GLY A 429 -6.19 -5.14 -13.70
N GLY A 430 -6.96 -6.17 -13.34
CA GLY A 430 -6.73 -7.05 -12.19
C GLY A 430 -7.31 -6.54 -10.87
N MET A 431 -7.90 -5.35 -10.80
CA MET A 431 -8.57 -4.83 -9.60
C MET A 431 -10.08 -5.09 -9.67
N PRO A 432 -10.72 -5.47 -8.56
CA PRO A 432 -12.18 -5.64 -8.49
C PRO A 432 -12.91 -4.31 -8.57
N CYS A 433 -14.02 -4.25 -9.31
CA CYS A 433 -14.96 -3.13 -9.33
C CYS A 433 -15.83 -3.15 -8.06
N LEU A 434 -15.32 -2.56 -6.98
CA LEU A 434 -15.96 -2.53 -5.66
C LEU A 434 -17.03 -1.42 -5.56
N THR A 435 -17.82 -1.45 -4.48
CA THR A 435 -18.60 -0.28 -4.02
C THR A 435 -17.68 0.88 -3.60
N ASP A 436 -18.25 2.06 -3.38
CA ASP A 436 -17.50 3.26 -2.96
C ASP A 436 -16.82 3.08 -1.60
N GLU A 437 -17.42 2.27 -0.72
CA GLU A 437 -16.87 1.94 0.60
C GLU A 437 -15.97 0.69 0.60
N LEU A 438 -15.45 0.28 -0.57
CA LEU A 438 -14.53 -0.86 -0.76
C LEU A 438 -15.13 -2.25 -0.51
N MET A 439 -16.46 -2.36 -0.40
CA MET A 439 -17.17 -3.64 -0.27
C MET A 439 -17.34 -4.31 -1.63
N TRP A 440 -17.32 -5.65 -1.65
CA TRP A 440 -17.40 -6.51 -2.85
C TRP A 440 -18.61 -6.16 -3.70
N LYS A 441 -19.79 -6.16 -3.08
CA LYS A 441 -21.06 -5.64 -3.59
C LYS A 441 -22.04 -5.53 -2.43
N GLU A 442 -23.15 -4.82 -2.63
CA GLU A 442 -24.22 -4.77 -1.63
C GLU A 442 -24.73 -6.19 -1.27
N GLY A 443 -24.88 -6.45 0.03
CA GLY A 443 -25.25 -7.76 0.57
C GLY A 443 -24.11 -8.78 0.72
N VAL A 444 -22.88 -8.49 0.25
CA VAL A 444 -21.71 -9.36 0.43
C VAL A 444 -20.62 -8.59 1.19
N PRO A 445 -20.56 -8.69 2.53
CA PRO A 445 -19.69 -7.87 3.39
C PRO A 445 -18.22 -8.34 3.39
N LEU A 446 -17.66 -8.53 2.19
CA LEU A 446 -16.23 -8.68 1.96
C LEU A 446 -15.67 -7.35 1.48
N PHE A 447 -14.63 -6.84 2.14
CA PHE A 447 -13.97 -5.58 1.79
C PHE A 447 -12.58 -5.83 1.21
N VAL A 448 -12.10 -4.94 0.34
CA VAL A 448 -10.77 -5.06 -0.27
C VAL A 448 -10.02 -3.74 -0.19
N THR A 449 -8.81 -3.77 0.40
CA THR A 449 -7.99 -2.56 0.60
C THR A 449 -6.58 -2.71 0.03
N GLY A 450 -5.81 -1.62 0.06
CA GLY A 450 -4.48 -1.55 -0.52
C GLY A 450 -4.52 -1.50 -2.05
N LYS A 451 -3.57 -2.15 -2.72
CA LYS A 451 -3.42 -2.06 -4.18
C LYS A 451 -4.64 -2.57 -4.95
N LEU A 452 -5.36 -3.56 -4.41
CA LEU A 452 -6.59 -4.09 -5.01
C LEU A 452 -7.78 -3.14 -4.86
N GLY A 453 -7.82 -2.30 -3.82
CA GLY A 453 -8.84 -1.26 -3.66
C GLY A 453 -8.57 0.01 -4.50
N GLY A 454 -7.61 -0.06 -5.43
CA GLY A 454 -7.09 1.10 -6.14
C GLY A 454 -8.12 1.86 -6.98
N LEU A 455 -9.11 1.17 -7.56
CA LEU A 455 -10.18 1.79 -8.34
C LEU A 455 -11.08 2.74 -7.52
N ARG A 456 -10.97 2.72 -6.19
CA ARG A 456 -11.65 3.67 -5.29
C ARG A 456 -10.67 4.53 -4.50
N LEU A 457 -9.49 4.02 -4.19
CA LEU A 457 -8.48 4.73 -3.37
C LEU A 457 -7.53 5.62 -4.18
N GLY A 458 -7.44 5.41 -5.49
CA GLY A 458 -6.57 6.17 -6.38
C GLY A 458 -5.14 5.63 -6.51
N PRO A 459 -4.25 6.38 -7.19
CA PRO A 459 -2.95 5.87 -7.63
C PRO A 459 -2.01 5.41 -6.49
N ALA A 460 -2.14 6.02 -5.31
CA ALA A 460 -1.33 5.72 -4.12
C ALA A 460 -1.89 4.57 -3.25
N ALA A 461 -2.97 3.91 -3.68
CA ALA A 461 -3.64 2.85 -2.91
C ALA A 461 -2.71 1.71 -2.45
N GLY A 462 -1.75 1.32 -3.29
CA GLY A 462 -0.77 0.28 -2.97
C GLY A 462 0.34 0.70 -2.01
N ASN A 463 0.35 1.96 -1.55
CA ASN A 463 1.36 2.53 -0.68
C ASN A 463 0.78 2.78 0.73
N LEU A 464 1.62 3.21 1.67
CA LEU A 464 1.22 3.51 3.05
C LEU A 464 0.13 4.60 3.16
N GLU A 465 0.03 5.51 2.18
CA GLU A 465 -1.05 6.51 2.12
C GLU A 465 -2.43 5.85 1.95
N GLY A 466 -2.53 4.88 1.04
CA GLY A 466 -3.77 4.14 0.78
C GLY A 466 -4.24 3.30 1.96
N ALA A 467 -3.33 2.89 2.85
CA ALA A 467 -3.64 2.08 4.01
C ALA A 467 -4.61 2.78 4.97
N ARG A 468 -4.32 4.05 5.34
CA ARG A 468 -5.17 4.81 6.26
C ARG A 468 -6.50 5.17 5.62
N LEU A 469 -6.48 5.69 4.39
CA LEU A 469 -7.70 6.06 3.67
C LEU A 469 -8.66 4.87 3.47
N GLY A 470 -8.12 3.71 3.07
CA GLY A 470 -8.94 2.49 2.94
C GLY A 470 -9.48 1.99 4.27
N ALA A 471 -8.72 2.13 5.35
CA ALA A 471 -9.21 1.79 6.68
C ALA A 471 -10.39 2.67 7.11
N GLU A 472 -10.37 3.97 6.78
CA GLU A 472 -11.50 4.88 7.08
C GLU A 472 -12.80 4.45 6.40
N PHE A 473 -12.76 4.19 5.08
CA PHE A 473 -13.95 3.78 4.33
C PHE A 473 -14.54 2.46 4.85
N ILE A 474 -13.66 1.47 5.08
CA ILE A 474 -14.07 0.16 5.57
C ILE A 474 -14.68 0.29 6.97
N ALA A 475 -14.03 1.04 7.85
CA ALA A 475 -14.47 1.18 9.23
C ALA A 475 -15.80 1.94 9.34
N GLY A 476 -16.03 2.95 8.49
CA GLY A 476 -17.31 3.64 8.34
C GLY A 476 -18.43 2.67 7.94
N LYS A 477 -18.27 1.95 6.83
CA LYS A 477 -19.29 0.99 6.36
C LYS A 477 -19.53 -0.16 7.35
N ILE A 478 -18.51 -0.63 8.05
CA ILE A 478 -18.67 -1.62 9.12
C ILE A 478 -19.52 -1.05 10.27
N ALA A 479 -19.33 0.22 10.63
CA ALA A 479 -20.15 0.87 11.65
C ALA A 479 -21.64 0.86 11.28
N ASP A 480 -21.97 1.01 10.00
CA ASP A 480 -23.35 0.97 9.49
C ASP A 480 -23.95 -0.44 9.50
N LEU A 481 -23.14 -1.47 9.23
CA LEU A 481 -23.58 -2.86 9.17
C LEU A 481 -23.81 -3.48 10.55
N LEU A 482 -23.04 -3.08 11.57
CA LEU A 482 -23.07 -3.70 12.90
C LEU A 482 -24.42 -3.58 13.65
N PRO A 483 -25.11 -2.41 13.70
CA PRO A 483 -26.41 -2.29 14.34
C PRO A 483 -27.47 -3.20 13.73
N LEU A 484 -27.46 -3.35 12.40
CA LEU A 484 -28.41 -4.22 11.69
C LEU A 484 -28.31 -5.67 12.15
N TRP A 485 -27.10 -6.15 12.43
CA TRP A 485 -26.90 -7.51 12.91
C TRP A 485 -27.18 -7.72 14.39
N LYS A 486 -26.97 -6.69 15.23
CA LYS A 486 -27.35 -6.78 16.64
C LYS A 486 -28.86 -6.81 16.80
N VAL A 487 -29.60 -5.99 16.04
CA VAL A 487 -31.07 -5.99 16.05
C VAL A 487 -31.63 -7.33 15.53
N LYS A 488 -31.10 -7.88 14.43
CA LYS A 488 -31.54 -9.20 13.92
C LYS A 488 -31.34 -10.35 14.90
N ASN A 489 -30.34 -10.29 15.79
CA ASN A 489 -30.05 -11.34 16.77
C ASN A 489 -30.79 -11.16 18.11
N GLU A 490 -31.31 -9.97 18.40
CA GLU A 490 -32.00 -9.64 19.67
C GLU A 490 -33.53 -9.76 19.59
N ASP A 491 -34.10 -10.28 18.50
CA ASP A 491 -35.54 -10.55 18.38
C ASP A 491 -36.02 -11.79 19.18
N HIS A 492 -35.84 -11.69 20.51
CA HIS A 492 -36.89 -11.97 21.47
C HIS A 492 -37.30 -10.66 22.15
N GLY A 493 -37.96 -9.82 21.35
CA GLY A 493 -38.87 -8.77 21.80
C GLY A 493 -38.23 -7.53 22.39
N TYR A 494 -37.99 -6.50 21.57
CA TYR A 494 -38.55 -5.17 21.80
C TYR A 494 -38.41 -4.28 20.55
N SER A 495 -39.54 -3.71 20.14
CA SER A 495 -39.79 -2.98 18.89
C SER A 495 -38.74 -1.96 18.46
N ALA A 496 -38.48 -1.95 17.14
CA ALA A 496 -37.88 -0.86 16.39
C ALA A 496 -38.61 0.48 16.61
N LYS A 497 -37.93 1.44 17.24
CA LYS A 497 -38.33 2.86 17.28
C LYS A 497 -37.18 3.76 17.74
N LEU A 498 -36.06 3.82 17.01
CA LEU A 498 -34.94 4.71 17.37
C LEU A 498 -34.18 5.37 16.22
N PHE A 499 -34.57 5.18 14.97
CA PHE A 499 -33.97 5.90 13.84
C PHE A 499 -34.96 6.91 13.30
N GLY A 500 -34.81 8.17 13.73
CA GLY A 500 -35.43 9.29 13.05
C GLY A 500 -34.74 9.48 11.71
N ASP A 501 -35.53 9.64 10.65
CA ASP A 501 -35.08 10.23 9.39
C ASP A 501 -34.37 11.56 9.68
N HIS A 502 -33.36 11.89 8.88
CA HIS A 502 -32.47 13.06 8.98
C HIS A 502 -31.19 12.84 9.80
N ASP A 503 -30.24 12.11 9.21
CA ASP A 503 -28.83 12.30 9.56
C ASP A 503 -28.01 12.61 8.29
N VAL A 504 -27.29 13.73 8.33
CA VAL A 504 -26.39 14.19 7.28
C VAL A 504 -25.12 13.35 7.38
N ASP A 505 -24.75 12.61 6.32
CA ASP A 505 -23.55 11.76 6.33
C ASP A 505 -22.27 12.60 6.31
N MET A 506 -21.88 13.08 7.49
CA MET A 506 -20.70 13.92 7.71
C MET A 506 -19.38 13.17 7.42
N THR A 507 -19.41 11.84 7.35
CA THR A 507 -18.27 10.98 7.00
C THR A 507 -17.86 11.23 5.55
N ARG A 508 -18.83 11.32 4.63
CA ARG A 508 -18.59 11.67 3.22
C ARG A 508 -18.07 13.08 3.04
N LEU A 509 -18.47 14.00 3.92
CA LEU A 509 -18.05 15.40 3.93
C LEU A 509 -16.59 15.55 4.41
N GLY A 510 -16.21 14.84 5.48
CA GLY A 510 -14.83 14.81 6.00
C GLY A 510 -13.84 14.09 5.09
N LEU A 511 -14.31 13.09 4.32
CA LEU A 511 -13.50 12.33 3.36
C LEU A 511 -13.47 12.95 1.95
N GLY A 512 -14.16 14.09 1.74
CA GLY A 512 -14.17 14.83 0.48
C GLY A 512 -14.89 14.13 -0.68
N GLN A 513 -15.77 13.17 -0.38
CA GLN A 513 -16.55 12.41 -1.37
C GLN A 513 -17.81 13.15 -1.85
N ALA A 514 -18.26 14.14 -1.09
CA ALA A 514 -19.41 14.98 -1.43
C ALA A 514 -19.13 16.41 -0.98
N ASN A 515 -19.53 17.39 -1.81
CA ASN A 515 -19.53 18.77 -1.35
C ASN A 515 -20.77 19.02 -0.47
N GLN A 516 -20.78 20.13 0.29
CA GLN A 516 -21.89 20.47 1.18
C GLN A 516 -23.25 20.51 0.46
N PHE A 517 -23.28 20.72 -0.86
CA PHE A 517 -24.51 20.82 -1.66
C PHE A 517 -25.04 19.46 -2.15
N ASP A 518 -24.16 18.49 -2.44
CA ASP A 518 -24.55 17.14 -2.86
C ASP A 518 -25.31 16.40 -1.74
N ILE A 519 -25.00 16.73 -0.49
CA ILE A 519 -25.63 16.17 0.71
C ILE A 519 -26.99 16.83 1.02
N LEU A 520 -27.17 18.08 0.58
CA LEU A 520 -28.43 18.83 0.77
C LEU A 520 -29.46 18.59 -0.35
N GLY A 521 -29.08 17.95 -1.45
CA GLY A 521 -29.93 17.77 -2.63
C GLY A 521 -30.96 16.64 -2.54
N LYS A 522 -30.96 15.81 -1.49
CA LYS A 522 -31.97 14.76 -1.27
C LYS A 522 -33.07 15.26 -0.33
N SER A 523 -33.97 16.09 -0.84
CA SER A 523 -35.28 16.32 -0.21
C SER A 523 -36.32 15.32 -0.74
N PRO A 524 -37.32 14.91 0.06
CA PRO A 524 -38.24 13.82 -0.28
C PRO A 524 -39.14 14.18 -1.46
N GLN A 525 -39.50 13.17 -2.27
CA GLN A 525 -40.71 13.22 -3.08
C GLN A 525 -41.91 13.28 -2.12
N ASP A 526 -42.74 14.32 -2.23
CA ASP A 526 -44.01 14.43 -1.50
C ASP A 526 -44.94 13.25 -1.85
N PRO A 527 -45.55 12.58 -0.86
CA PRO A 527 -46.61 11.61 -1.11
C PRO A 527 -47.96 12.33 -1.28
N GLN A 528 -48.56 12.11 -2.46
CA GLN A 528 -49.99 12.22 -2.79
C GLN A 528 -50.67 13.61 -2.71
N LEU A 529 -51.14 14.06 -3.88
CA LEU A 529 -52.47 14.63 -4.04
C LEU A 529 -53.20 13.78 -5.08
N ASP A 530 -54.03 12.86 -4.60
CA ASP A 530 -55.14 12.30 -5.36
C ASP A 530 -56.23 13.39 -5.47
N GLU A 531 -56.61 13.72 -6.71
CA GLU A 531 -58.00 13.98 -7.12
C GLU A 531 -58.22 13.37 -8.51
#